data_AF-A0A392RJS7-F1
#
_entry.id   AF-A0A392RJS7-F1
#
_cell.length_a   1.000
_cell.length_b   1.000
_cell.length_c   1.000
_cell.angle_alpha   90.00
_cell.angle_beta   90.00
_cell.angle_gamma   90.00
#
_symmetry.space_group_name_H-M   'P 1'
#
loop_
_entity.id
_entity.type
_entity.pdbx_description
1 polymer ?
#
loop_
_entity_poly.entity_id
_entity_poly.type
_entity_poly.pdbx_seq_one_letter_code
_entity_poly.pdbx_strand_id
1 'polypeptide(L)'
;MKADLHHILPMQMVNHFSKYLGMPTQMGRSKRQVFDYIQDRIWKKLTGWKEKHLSFAGRSTLIKAVAQAIPTYIMSCFLLPKNFCYHIERIT
;
A
#
# COMPACT_ATOMS: atom_id res chain seq x y z
N MET A 1 -4.24 31.64 -6.21
CA MET A 1 -3.25 31.01 -5.29
C MET A 1 -2.33 30.02 -6.00
N LYS A 2 -2.79 28.89 -6.58
CA LYS A 2 -1.90 27.98 -7.32
C LYS A 2 -1.38 28.55 -8.65
N ALA A 3 -2.18 29.40 -9.30
CA ALA A 3 -1.82 30.04 -10.57
C ALA A 3 -0.75 31.14 -10.40
N ASP A 4 -0.79 31.91 -9.31
CA ASP A 4 0.18 32.98 -9.02
C ASP A 4 1.60 32.45 -8.81
N LEU A 5 1.75 31.25 -8.23
CA LEU A 5 3.04 30.62 -7.95
C LEU A 5 3.77 30.14 -9.21
N HIS A 6 3.06 29.87 -10.31
CA HIS A 6 3.67 29.41 -11.57
C HIS A 6 4.48 30.52 -12.27
N HIS A 7 4.12 31.78 -12.06
CA HIS A 7 4.84 32.91 -12.66
C HIS A 7 6.18 33.18 -11.95
N ILE A 8 6.30 32.80 -10.68
CA ILE A 8 7.50 33.07 -9.86
C ILE A 8 8.47 31.90 -9.92
N LEU A 9 7.96 30.67 -10.04
CA LEU A 9 8.75 29.45 -10.10
C LEU A 9 8.36 28.66 -11.36
N PRO A 10 9.25 28.45 -12.33
CA PRO A 10 8.99 27.64 -13.53
C PRO A 10 8.97 26.14 -13.18
N MET A 11 8.08 25.74 -12.28
CA MET A 11 7.89 24.36 -11.84
C MET A 11 6.58 23.82 -12.38
N GLN A 12 6.63 22.63 -12.99
CA GLN A 12 5.44 21.96 -13.48
C GLN A 12 4.53 21.57 -12.30
N MET A 13 3.28 22.04 -12.33
CA MET A 13 2.27 21.54 -11.39
C MET A 13 1.92 20.10 -11.73
N VAL A 14 2.42 19.17 -10.92
CA VAL A 14 2.06 17.76 -11.00
C VAL A 14 0.74 17.56 -10.26
N ASN A 15 -0.35 17.35 -11.00
CA ASN A 15 -1.69 17.15 -10.42
C ASN A 15 -1.84 15.82 -9.66
N HIS A 16 -0.96 14.84 -9.91
CA HIS A 16 -0.93 13.56 -9.23
C HIS A 16 0.51 13.22 -8.90
N PHE A 17 0.88 13.28 -7.62
CA PHE A 17 2.21 12.85 -7.22
C PHE A 17 2.38 11.37 -7.56
N SER A 18 3.31 11.07 -8.45
CA SER A 18 3.67 9.72 -8.86
C SER A 18 4.10 8.85 -7.68
N LYS A 19 4.06 7.52 -7.83
CA LYS A 19 4.51 6.58 -6.79
C LYS A 19 5.99 6.79 -6.51
N TYR A 20 6.36 6.99 -5.25
CA TYR A 20 7.74 7.04 -4.78
C TYR A 20 8.06 5.79 -3.95
N LEU A 21 9.18 5.12 -4.22
CA LEU A 21 9.56 3.84 -3.59
C LEU A 21 8.44 2.78 -3.63
N GLY A 22 7.61 2.82 -4.67
CA GLY A 22 6.47 1.91 -4.82
C GLY A 22 5.28 2.21 -3.90
N MET A 23 5.22 3.36 -3.23
CA MET A 23 4.06 3.87 -2.48
C MET A 23 3.55 5.17 -3.09
N PRO A 24 2.24 5.46 -3.07
CA PRO A 24 1.75 6.74 -3.54
C PRO A 24 2.27 7.84 -2.62
N THR A 25 2.86 8.88 -3.23
CA THR A 25 3.44 10.01 -2.50
C THR A 25 2.37 10.81 -1.73
N GLN A 26 1.11 10.74 -2.20
CA GLN A 26 -0.05 11.12 -1.41
C GLN A 26 -0.98 9.92 -1.23
N MET A 27 -1.10 9.45 0.01
CA MET A 27 -2.21 8.59 0.38
C MET A 27 -3.45 9.47 0.55
N GLY A 28 -4.53 9.17 -0.16
CA GLY A 28 -5.78 9.95 -0.10
C GLY A 28 -6.30 10.07 1.34
N ARG A 29 -7.09 11.11 1.62
CA ARG A 29 -7.62 11.39 2.98
C ARG A 29 -8.54 10.28 3.51
N SER A 30 -8.99 9.36 2.66
CA SER A 30 -9.91 8.28 3.02
C SER A 30 -9.18 7.03 3.48
N LYS A 31 -9.47 6.59 4.71
CA LYS A 31 -8.98 5.33 5.30
C LYS A 31 -9.34 4.11 4.44
N ARG A 32 -10.48 4.16 3.72
CA ARG A 32 -10.91 3.08 2.81
C ARG A 32 -9.99 2.94 1.61
N GLN A 33 -9.56 4.05 1.01
CA GLN A 33 -8.62 4.02 -0.12
C GLN A 33 -7.26 3.44 0.28
N VAL A 34 -6.83 3.69 1.52
CA VAL A 34 -5.61 3.08 2.07
C VAL A 34 -5.78 1.57 2.21
N PHE A 35 -6.92 1.14 2.74
CA PHE A 35 -7.27 -0.27 2.87
C PHE A 35 -7.27 -1.00 1.52
N ASP A 36 -8.02 -0.47 0.55
CA ASP A 36 -8.15 -1.05 -0.79
C ASP A 36 -6.79 -1.14 -1.49
N TYR A 37 -5.95 -0.11 -1.33
CA TYR A 37 -4.60 -0.12 -1.86
C TYR A 37 -3.72 -1.23 -1.26
N ILE A 38 -3.79 -1.44 0.06
CA ILE A 38 -3.00 -2.47 0.73
C ILE A 38 -3.49 -3.86 0.31
N GLN A 39 -4.80 -4.05 0.26
CA GLN A 39 -5.41 -5.32 -0.16
C GLN A 39 -5.03 -5.66 -1.61
N ASP A 40 -5.12 -4.70 -2.55
CA ASP A 40 -4.69 -4.88 -3.94
C ASP A 40 -3.22 -5.30 -4.03
N ARG A 41 -2.35 -4.69 -3.22
CA ARG A 41 -0.92 -5.00 -3.20
C ARG A 41 -0.63 -6.42 -2.70
N ILE A 42 -1.34 -6.86 -1.65
CA ILE A 42 -1.23 -8.22 -1.13
C ILE A 42 -1.71 -9.21 -2.19
N TRP A 43 -2.89 -8.96 -2.79
CA TRP A 43 -3.44 -9.82 -3.84
C TRP A 43 -2.53 -9.92 -5.05
N LYS A 44 -2.04 -8.79 -5.56
CA LYS A 44 -1.12 -8.76 -6.70
C LYS A 44 0.17 -9.54 -6.44
N LYS A 45 0.68 -9.50 -5.20
CA LYS A 45 1.83 -10.32 -4.81
C LYS A 45 1.44 -11.79 -4.83
N LEU A 46 0.37 -12.18 -4.13
CA LEU A 46 -0.07 -13.58 -4.02
C LEU A 46 -0.39 -14.21 -5.37
N THR A 47 -1.11 -13.52 -6.27
CA THR A 47 -1.41 -13.99 -7.62
C THR A 47 -0.15 -14.15 -8.49
N GLY A 48 0.93 -13.43 -8.17
CA GLY A 48 2.21 -13.56 -8.85
C GLY A 48 3.02 -14.78 -8.41
N TRP A 49 2.67 -15.43 -7.30
CA TRP A 49 3.36 -16.63 -6.83
C TRP A 49 2.78 -17.89 -7.45
N LYS A 50 3.65 -18.89 -7.65
CA LYS A 50 3.31 -20.22 -8.18
C LYS A 50 2.45 -21.00 -7.18
N GLU A 51 1.19 -20.61 -6.97
CA GLU A 51 0.25 -21.27 -6.06
C GLU A 51 0.20 -22.79 -6.29
N LYS A 52 0.27 -23.23 -7.55
CA LYS A 52 0.20 -24.65 -7.96
C LYS A 52 1.35 -25.53 -7.44
N HIS A 53 2.49 -24.96 -7.06
CA HIS A 53 3.66 -25.73 -6.60
C HIS A 53 3.86 -25.70 -5.08
N LEU A 54 3.04 -24.96 -4.33
CA LEU A 54 3.15 -24.91 -2.87
C LEU A 54 2.18 -25.90 -2.22
N SER A 55 2.69 -26.62 -1.21
CA SER A 55 1.86 -27.39 -0.29
C SER A 55 0.90 -26.47 0.48
N PHE A 56 -0.14 -27.05 1.08
CA PHE A 56 -1.10 -26.28 1.88
C PHE A 56 -0.41 -25.45 2.98
N ALA A 57 0.54 -26.05 3.70
CA ALA A 57 1.35 -25.37 4.70
C ALA A 57 2.20 -24.24 4.07
N GLY A 58 2.81 -24.50 2.91
CA GLY A 58 3.58 -23.48 2.20
C GLY A 58 2.74 -22.27 1.78
N ARG A 59 1.51 -22.51 1.29
CA ARG A 59 0.58 -21.43 0.91
C ARG A 59 0.18 -20.59 2.11
N SER A 60 -0.18 -21.21 3.23
CA SER A 60 -0.53 -20.50 4.46
C SER A 60 0.63 -19.66 4.98
N THR A 61 1.86 -20.19 4.98
CA THR A 61 3.05 -19.43 5.39
C THR A 61 3.32 -18.26 4.46
N LEU A 62 3.19 -18.45 3.13
CA LEU A 62 3.37 -17.38 2.15
C LEU A 62 2.35 -16.25 2.35
N ILE A 63 1.07 -16.60 2.55
CA ILE A 63 0.01 -15.61 2.79
C ILE A 63 0.32 -14.80 4.05
N LYS A 64 0.66 -15.46 5.16
CA LYS A 64 1.02 -14.77 6.40
C LYS A 64 2.23 -13.84 6.23
N ALA A 65 3.28 -14.31 5.58
CA ALA A 65 4.49 -13.52 5.34
C ALA A 65 4.20 -12.26 4.50
N VAL A 66 3.44 -12.40 3.40
CA VAL A 66 3.10 -11.27 2.52
C VAL A 66 2.13 -10.31 3.21
N ALA A 67 1.13 -10.82 3.92
CA ALA A 67 0.16 -10.04 4.66
C ALA A 67 0.78 -9.23 5.81
N GLN A 68 1.90 -9.66 6.38
CA GLN A 68 2.64 -8.91 7.42
C GLN A 68 3.67 -7.93 6.84
N ALA A 69 4.41 -8.32 5.80
CA ALA A 69 5.49 -7.50 5.26
C ALA A 69 4.99 -6.20 4.61
N ILE A 70 3.86 -6.25 3.89
CA ILE A 70 3.32 -5.09 3.17
C ILE A 70 2.81 -3.99 4.12
N PRO A 71 1.95 -4.29 5.12
CA PRO A 71 1.53 -3.29 6.10
C PRO A 71 2.70 -2.74 6.91
N THR A 72 3.66 -3.58 7.31
CA THR A 72 4.86 -3.14 8.06
C THR A 72 5.64 -2.05 7.31
N TYR A 73 5.83 -2.22 6.00
CA TYR A 73 6.49 -1.20 5.16
C TYR A 73 5.66 0.08 5.02
N ILE A 74 4.34 -0.02 4.96
CA ILE A 74 3.48 1.16 4.82
C ILE A 74 3.39 1.92 6.15
N MET A 75 3.42 1.20 7.28
CA MET A 75 3.44 1.80 8.62
C MET A 75 4.68 2.67 8.88
N SER A 76 5.81 2.41 8.21
CA SER A 76 6.99 3.28 8.34
C SER A 76 6.82 4.66 7.70
N CYS A 77 5.87 4.82 6.78
CA CYS A 77 5.64 6.07 6.05
C CYS A 77 4.28 6.71 6.38
N PHE A 78 3.28 5.92 6.80
CA PHE A 78 1.92 6.38 7.06
C PHE A 78 1.33 5.75 8.32
N LEU A 79 0.65 6.57 9.12
CA LEU A 79 -0.07 6.07 10.29
C LEU A 79 -1.36 5.36 9.85
N LEU A 80 -1.41 4.05 10.04
CA LEU A 80 -2.60 3.24 9.77
C LEU A 80 -3.59 3.31 10.95
N PRO A 81 -4.90 3.33 10.71
CA PRO A 81 -5.88 3.29 11.78
C PRO A 81 -5.81 1.95 12.53
N LYS A 82 -5.90 1.99 13.87
CA LYS A 82 -5.79 0.80 14.73
C LYS A 82 -6.74 -0.35 14.33
N ASN A 83 -7.95 -0.01 13.88
CA ASN A 83 -8.93 -0.99 13.39
C ASN A 83 -8.41 -1.83 12.21
N PHE A 84 -7.53 -1.26 11.38
CA PHE A 84 -6.89 -1.98 10.28
C PHE A 84 -5.83 -2.95 10.77
N CYS A 85 -4.99 -2.51 11.71
CA CYS A 85 -3.96 -3.37 12.33
C CYS A 85 -4.59 -4.62 12.95
N TYR A 86 -5.67 -4.42 13.72
CA TYR A 86 -6.40 -5.51 14.34
C TYR A 86 -7.03 -6.47 13.31
N HIS A 87 -7.47 -5.96 12.16
CA HIS A 87 -8.01 -6.80 11.10
C HIS A 87 -6.93 -7.70 10.47
N ILE A 88 -5.73 -7.16 10.21
CA ILE A 88 -4.61 -7.95 9.67
C ILE A 88 -4.12 -8.98 10.69
N GLU A 89 -4.02 -8.58 11.96
CA GLU A 89 -3.62 -9.48 13.05
C GLU A 89 -4.58 -10.67 13.18
N ARG A 90 -5.87 -10.49 12.91
CA ARG A 90 -6.87 -11.58 12.90
C ARG A 90 -6.77 -12.51 11.70
N ILE A 91 -6.18 -12.06 10.58
CA ILE A 91 -6.00 -12.88 9.38
C ILE A 91 -4.73 -13.73 9.50
N THR A 92 -3.79 -13.33 10.36
CA THR A 92 -2.51 -14.02 10.55
C THR A 92 -2.59 -15.05 11.67
#